data_AF-A0A1F8V0U5-F1
#
_entry.id   AF-A0A1F8V0U5-F1
#
_cell.length_a   1.000
_cell.length_b   1.000
_cell.length_c   1.000
_cell.angle_alpha   90.00
_cell.angle_beta   90.00
_cell.angle_gamma   90.00
#
_symmetry.space_group_name_H-M   'P 1'
#
loop_
_entity.id
_entity.type
_entity.pdbx_description
1 polymer ?
#
loop_
_entity_poly.entity_id
_entity_poly.type
_entity_poly.pdbx_seq_one_letter_code
_entity_poly.pdbx_strand_id
1 'polypeptide(L)' 'MERYFNTLKNEIIYQHNFYNDDELDSAIEEFAFVWYNHVRPHSNNYGSTLFEACFNSKNIRADCYNFA' A
#
# COMPACT_ATOMS: atom_id res chain seq x y z
N MET A 1 -8.75 9.57 -7.11
CA MET A 1 -7.54 8.83 -7.54
C MET A 1 -6.25 9.64 -7.43
N GLU A 2 -6.28 10.97 -7.34
CA GLU A 2 -5.07 11.80 -7.25
C GLU A 2 -4.16 11.48 -6.04
N ARG A 3 -4.73 11.30 -4.83
CA ARG A 3 -3.95 10.97 -3.62
C ARG A 3 -3.17 9.66 -3.74
N TYR A 4 -3.71 8.66 -4.44
CA TYR A 4 -3.03 7.39 -4.69
C TYR A 4 -1.74 7.62 -5.47
N PHE A 5 -1.85 8.26 -6.63
CA PHE A 5 -0.69 8.51 -7.50
C PHE A 5 0.34 9.44 -6.85
N ASN A 6 -0.09 10.43 -6.07
CA ASN A 6 0.84 11.28 -5.33
C ASN A 6 1.62 10.48 -4.27
N THR A 7 0.97 9.53 -3.60
CA THR A 7 1.62 8.65 -2.61
C THR A 7 2.61 7.72 -3.31
N LEU A 8 2.19 7.04 -4.38
CA LEU A 8 3.06 6.16 -5.16
C LEU A 8 4.31 6.89 -5.67
N LYS A 9 4.14 8.10 -6.20
CA LYS A 9 5.27 8.88 -6.72
C LYS A 9 6.25 9.27 -5.62
N ASN A 10 5.75 9.81 -4.50
CA ASN A 10 6.60 10.36 -3.45
C ASN A 10 7.29 9.28 -2.60
N GLU A 11 6.65 8.13 -2.40
CA GLU A 11 7.16 7.06 -1.55
C GLU A 11 7.97 6.02 -2.34
N ILE A 12 7.60 5.76 -3.62
CA ILE A 12 8.26 4.74 -4.45
C ILE A 12 9.05 5.39 -5.60
N ILE A 13 8.36 6.01 -6.57
CA ILE A 13 9.00 6.39 -7.85
C ILE A 13 10.15 7.38 -7.69
N TYR A 14 10.04 8.33 -6.76
CA TYR A 14 11.08 9.35 -6.57
C TYR A 14 12.19 8.93 -5.60
N GLN A 15 11.98 7.90 -4.79
CA GLN A 15 12.96 7.45 -3.79
C GLN A 15 13.84 6.30 -4.29
N HIS A 16 13.40 5.62 -5.35
CA HIS A 16 14.05 4.41 -5.85
C HIS A 16 14.48 4.59 -7.32
N ASN A 17 15.60 3.95 -7.68
CA ASN A 17 16.01 3.81 -9.06
C ASN A 17 15.80 2.35 -9.46
N PHE A 18 15.07 2.15 -10.54
CA PHE A 18 14.78 0.83 -11.10
C PHE A 18 15.65 0.61 -12.33
N TYR A 19 16.28 -0.55 -12.43
CA TYR A 19 17.22 -0.85 -13.52
C TYR A 19 16.58 -1.66 -14.65
N ASN A 20 15.40 -2.22 -14.40
CA ASN A 20 14.59 -2.96 -15.37
C ASN A 20 13.11 -2.86 -15.02
N ASP A 21 12.26 -3.24 -15.97
CA ASP A 21 10.81 -3.13 -15.83
C ASP A 21 10.26 -4.10 -14.78
N ASP A 22 10.81 -5.31 -14.66
CA ASP A 22 10.36 -6.31 -13.67
C ASP A 22 10.51 -5.81 -12.22
N GLU A 23 11.57 -5.07 -11.93
CA GLU A 23 11.84 -4.45 -10.62
C GLU A 23 10.82 -3.34 -10.32
N LEU A 24 10.53 -2.50 -11.31
CA LEU A 24 9.51 -1.45 -11.19
C LEU A 24 8.13 -2.04 -10.98
N ASP A 25 7.76 -3.05 -11.78
CA ASP A 25 6.47 -3.71 -11.71
C ASP A 25 6.27 -4.40 -10.36
N SER A 26 7.29 -5.15 -9.89
CA SER A 26 7.25 -5.80 -8.57
C SER A 26 7.07 -4.78 -7.44
N ALA A 27 7.79 -3.65 -7.49
CA ALA A 27 7.67 -2.59 -6.48
C ALA A 27 6.29 -1.91 -6.50
N ILE A 28 5.70 -1.73 -7.68
CA ILE A 28 4.33 -1.18 -7.82
C ILE A 28 3.30 -2.17 -7.28
N GLU A 29 3.43 -3.47 -7.57
CA GLU A 29 2.55 -4.51 -7.07
C GLU A 29 2.58 -4.60 -5.54
N GLU A 30 3.78 -4.63 -4.95
CA GLU A 30 3.96 -4.64 -3.51
C GLU A 30 3.39 -3.37 -2.87
N PHE A 31 3.67 -2.20 -3.45
CA PHE A 31 3.11 -0.95 -2.98
C PHE A 31 1.58 -0.95 -3.02
N ALA A 32 0.97 -1.38 -4.12
CA ALA A 32 -0.47 -1.32 -4.30
C ALA A 32 -1.17 -2.32 -3.38
N PHE A 33 -0.75 -3.59 -3.43
CA PHE A 33 -1.40 -4.65 -2.69
C PHE A 33 -1.06 -4.57 -1.21
N VAL A 34 0.22 -4.65 -0.84
CA VAL A 34 0.61 -4.72 0.56
C VAL A 34 0.44 -3.34 1.19
N TRP A 35 1.29 -2.39 0.79
CA TRP A 35 1.41 -1.12 1.50
C TRP A 35 0.13 -0.29 1.48
N TYR A 36 -0.35 0.13 0.31
CA TYR A 36 -1.43 1.11 0.19
C TYR A 36 -2.79 0.54 0.64
N ASN A 37 -3.10 -0.71 0.28
CA ASN A 37 -4.41 -1.30 0.54
C ASN A 37 -4.51 -1.95 1.93
N HIS A 38 -3.48 -2.68 2.37
CA HIS A 38 -3.55 -3.50 3.58
C HIS A 38 -2.79 -2.91 4.78
N VAL A 39 -1.73 -2.11 4.58
CA VAL A 39 -0.94 -1.52 5.68
C VAL A 39 -1.28 -0.07 5.98
N ARG A 40 -1.45 0.73 4.94
CA ARG A 40 -1.49 2.18 5.07
C ARG A 40 -2.77 2.62 5.77
N PRO A 41 -2.68 3.29 6.93
CA PRO A 41 -3.84 3.89 7.57
C PRO A 41 -4.28 5.11 6.76
N HIS A 42 -5.56 5.17 6.41
CA HIS A 42 -6.12 6.29 5.65
C HIS A 42 -6.83 7.26 6.60
N SER A 43 -6.44 8.54 6.57
CA SER A 43 -7.03 9.59 7.41
C SER A 43 -8.55 9.69 7.27
N ASN A 44 -9.05 9.46 6.05
CA ASN A 44 -10.47 9.55 5.72
C ASN A 44 -11.26 8.33 6.22
N ASN A 45 -10.59 7.22 6.53
CA ASN A 45 -11.17 5.99 7.05
C ASN A 45 -10.91 5.85 8.55
N TYR A 46 -10.76 6.97 9.27
CA TYR A 46 -10.47 7.00 10.71
C TYR A 46 -9.21 6.19 11.09
N GLY A 47 -8.23 6.13 10.21
CA GLY A 47 -6.99 5.36 10.41
C GLY A 47 -7.10 3.88 10.05
N SER A 48 -8.25 3.41 9.58
CA SER A 48 -8.39 2.06 9.01
C SER A 48 -7.71 1.99 7.64
N THR A 49 -7.30 0.79 7.26
CA THR A 49 -6.76 0.55 5.92
C THR A 49 -7.88 0.57 4.88
N LEU A 50 -7.53 0.63 3.60
CA LEU A 50 -8.55 0.64 2.55
C LEU A 50 -9.28 -0.71 2.53
N PHE A 51 -8.53 -1.81 2.70
CA PHE A 51 -9.09 -3.15 2.80
C PHE A 51 -10.10 -3.27 3.95
N GLU A 52 -9.73 -2.85 5.16
CA GLU A 52 -10.64 -2.90 6.32
C GLU A 52 -11.93 -2.12 6.10
N ALA A 53 -11.85 -0.95 5.46
CA ALA A 53 -13.01 -0.12 5.14
C ALA A 53 -13.93 -0.77 4.10
N CYS A 54 -13.36 -1.42 3.07
CA CYS A 54 -14.14 -2.09 2.02
C CYS A 54 -14.78 -3.40 2.50
N PHE A 55 -14.07 -4.19 3.30
CA PHE A 55 -14.53 -5.51 3.75
C PHE A 55 -15.19 -5.50 5.14
N ASN A 56 -15.31 -4.31 5.77
CA ASN A 56 -15.78 -4.12 7.14
C ASN A 56 -15.09 -5.07 8.15
N SER A 57 -13.85 -5.43 7.86
CA SER A 57 -13.10 -6.48 8.51
C SER A 57 -12.10 -5.88 9.50
N LYS A 58 -12.59 -5.23 10.55
CA LYS A 58 -11.78 -4.49 11.54
C LYS A 58 -10.79 -5.35 12.36
N ASN A 59 -10.56 -6.62 12.00
CA ASN A 59 -9.82 -7.59 12.81
C ASN A 59 -8.84 -8.50 12.04
N ILE A 60 -8.54 -8.23 10.76
CA ILE A 60 -7.57 -9.06 10.00
C ILE A 60 -6.11 -8.61 10.25
N ARG A 61 -5.92 -7.46 10.91
CA ARG A 61 -4.63 -6.76 11.05
C ARG A 61 -3.56 -7.49 11.89
N ALA A 62 -3.89 -8.53 12.64
CA ALA A 62 -2.92 -9.22 13.51
C ALA A 62 -2.19 -10.39 12.82
N ASP A 63 -2.80 -11.01 11.82
CA ASP A 63 -2.31 -12.30 11.29
C ASP A 63 -1.44 -12.14 10.03
N CYS A 64 -1.58 -11.04 9.30
CA CYS A 64 -0.92 -10.86 8.00
C CYS A 64 0.49 -10.25 8.05
N TYR A 65 0.96 -9.75 9.21
CA TYR A 65 2.26 -9.06 9.36
C TYR A 65 3.39 -9.92 9.95
N ASN A 66 3.13 -11.21 10.21
CA ASN A 66 4.11 -12.11 10.83
C ASN A 66 4.91 -12.95 9.80
N PHE A 67 4.99 -12.52 8.53
CA PHE A 67 5.96 -13.05 7.58
C PHE A 67 7.17 -12.11 7.48
N ALA A 68 7.94 -12.04 8.57
CA ALA A 68 9.29 -11.51 8.62
C ALA A 68 10.10 -12.29 9.68
#